data_AF-A0A6J4QLK3-F1
#
_entry.id   AF-A0A6J4QLK3-F1
#
_cell.length_a   1.000
_cell.length_b   1.000
_cell.length_c   1.000
_cell.angle_alpha   90.00
_cell.angle_beta   90.00
_cell.angle_gamma   90.00
#
_symmetry.space_group_name_H-M   'P 1'
#
loop_
_entity.id
_entity.type
_entity.pdbx_description
1 polymer ?
#
loop_
_entity_poly.entity_id
_entity_poly.type
_entity_poly.pdbx_seq_one_letter_code
_entity_poly.pdbx_strand_id
1 'polypeptide(L)' 'MLVPKKLKYRKPHRGRMRGQAKGGTDVQFGEYGLQALEPAWITNRQIEAARI' A
#
# COMPACT_ATOMS: atom_id res chain seq x y z
N MET A 1 -10.97 -2.45 -8.63
CA MET A 1 -9.82 -1.71 -9.22
C MET A 1 -9.73 -0.28 -8.69
N LEU A 2 -8.75 -0.04 -7.83
CA LEU A 2 -8.42 1.25 -7.22
C LEU A 2 -7.51 2.08 -8.13
N VAL A 3 -7.94 3.30 -8.48
CA VAL A 3 -7.16 4.27 -9.26
C VAL A 3 -7.55 5.69 -8.84
N PRO A 4 -6.59 6.63 -8.70
CA PRO A 4 -6.94 8.03 -8.40
C PRO A 4 -7.62 8.70 -9.59
N LYS A 5 -8.65 9.51 -9.31
CA LYS A 5 -9.46 10.20 -10.34
C LYS A 5 -8.66 11.20 -11.19
N LYS A 6 -7.68 11.88 -10.60
CA LYS A 6 -6.85 12.88 -11.29
C LYS A 6 -5.44 12.88 -10.72
N LEU A 7 -4.43 12.89 -11.59
CA LEU A 7 -3.03 13.10 -11.22
C LEU A 7 -2.52 14.42 -11.81
N LYS A 8 -1.71 15.16 -11.05
CA LYS A 8 -1.05 16.39 -11.54
C LYS A 8 -0.01 16.08 -12.63
N TYR A 9 0.77 15.02 -12.45
CA TYR A 9 1.77 14.55 -13.40
C TYR A 9 1.60 13.05 -13.67
N ARG A 10 1.75 12.63 -14.93
CA ARG A 10 1.46 11.24 -15.36
C ARG A 10 2.63 10.28 -15.21
N LYS A 11 3.87 10.78 -15.12
CA LYS A 11 5.10 9.97 -15.09
C LYS A 11 5.96 10.34 -13.87
N PRO A 12 5.74 9.68 -12.72
CA PRO A 12 6.59 9.86 -11.55
C PRO A 12 7.86 9.00 -11.63
N HIS A 13 8.89 9.39 -10.87
CA HIS A 13 10.02 8.49 -10.58
C HIS A 13 9.56 7.39 -9.62
N ARG A 14 10.20 6.22 -9.68
CA ARG A 14 9.82 5.07 -8.84
C ARG A 14 10.13 5.28 -7.34
N GLY A 15 11.15 6.07 -7.00
CA GLY A 15 11.60 6.22 -5.62
C GLY A 15 12.29 4.96 -5.06
N ARG A 16 12.56 4.95 -3.75
CA ARG A 16 13.28 3.86 -3.06
C ARG A 16 12.61 3.55 -1.73
N MET A 17 12.30 2.28 -1.46
CA MET A 17 11.79 1.82 -0.18
C MET A 17 12.98 1.53 0.74
N ARG A 18 13.19 2.38 1.74
CA ARG A 18 14.24 2.24 2.76
C ARG A 18 13.65 2.56 4.12
N GLY A 19 14.16 1.88 5.16
CA GLY A 19 13.73 2.10 6.53
C GLY A 19 12.40 1.42 6.86
N GLN A 20 11.85 1.81 8.01
CA GLN A 20 10.60 1.28 8.56
C GLN A 20 9.40 2.14 8.17
N ALA A 21 8.18 1.61 8.35
CA ALA A 21 6.96 2.36 8.15
C ALA A 21 6.91 3.58 9.11
N LYS A 22 6.54 4.75 8.58
CA LYS A 22 6.39 5.98 9.38
C LYS A 22 5.09 5.99 10.22
N GLY A 23 4.09 5.19 9.85
CA GLY A 23 2.80 5.10 10.53
C GLY A 23 1.97 3.94 9.99
N GLY A 24 0.81 3.70 10.62
CA GLY A 24 -0.01 2.51 10.34
C GLY A 24 0.60 1.23 10.91
N THR A 25 1.28 1.34 12.06
CA THR A 25 1.96 0.24 12.75
C THR A 25 1.07 -0.53 13.71
N ASP A 26 -0.12 0.00 14.01
CA ASP A 26 -1.07 -0.55 14.96
C ASP A 26 -2.44 -0.75 14.30
N VAL A 27 -3.24 -1.69 14.81
CA VAL A 27 -4.59 -1.95 14.33
C VAL A 27 -5.52 -0.83 14.82
N GLN A 28 -5.95 0.03 13.89
CA GLN A 28 -6.83 1.17 14.22
C GLN A 28 -8.31 0.77 14.33
N PHE A 29 -8.73 -0.23 13.55
CA PHE A 29 -10.10 -0.68 13.48
C PHE A 29 -10.15 -2.21 13.42
N GLY A 30 -11.14 -2.80 14.09
CA GLY A 30 -11.28 -4.25 14.21
C GLY A 30 -10.40 -4.87 15.29
N GLU A 31 -10.48 -6.18 15.42
CA GLU A 31 -9.79 -6.95 16.47
C GLU A 31 -8.50 -7.62 15.96
N TYR A 32 -8.40 -7.86 14.65
CA TYR A 32 -7.28 -8.57 14.01
C TYR A 32 -6.73 -7.77 12.82
N GLY A 33 -5.43 -7.86 12.58
CA GLY A 33 -4.74 -7.20 11.48
C GLY A 33 -3.68 -8.08 10.81
N LEU A 34 -3.25 -7.66 9.62
CA LEU A 34 -2.18 -8.31 8.86
C LEU A 34 -1.00 -7.33 8.73
N GLN A 35 0.18 -7.73 9.21
CA GLN A 35 1.39 -6.90 9.16
C GLN A 35 2.38 -7.47 8.15
N ALA A 36 2.89 -6.62 7.26
CA ALA A 36 3.98 -6.98 6.35
C ALA A 36 5.32 -6.93 7.09
N LEU A 37 6.18 -7.93 6.85
CA LEU A 37 7.53 -8.01 7.41
C LEU A 37 8.60 -7.45 6.47
N GLU A 38 8.29 -7.37 5.17
CA GLU A 38 9.24 -6.99 4.14
C GLU A 38 8.68 -5.86 3.25
N PRO A 39 9.57 -5.00 2.71
CA PRO A 39 9.15 -3.93 1.80
C PRO A 39 8.87 -4.47 0.39
N ALA A 40 7.65 -4.24 -0.11
CA ALA A 40 7.27 -4.61 -1.47
C ALA A 40 6.32 -3.57 -2.10
N TRP A 41 6.35 -3.49 -3.44
CA TRP A 41 5.37 -2.72 -4.20
C TRP A 41 4.11 -3.57 -4.42
N ILE A 42 2.98 -3.12 -3.90
CA ILE A 42 1.70 -3.83 -4.04
C ILE A 42 0.88 -3.20 -5.17
N THR A 43 0.36 -4.04 -6.05
CA THR A 43 -0.46 -3.65 -7.20
C THR A 43 -1.95 -3.71 -6.88
N ASN A 44 -2.74 -2.95 -7.63
CA ASN A 44 -4.20 -2.94 -7.53
C ASN A 44 -4.83 -4.34 -7.64
N ARG A 45 -4.32 -5.18 -8.55
CA ARG A 45 -4.84 -6.54 -8.75
C ARG A 45 -4.57 -7.46 -7.56
N GLN A 46 -3.42 -7.31 -6.88
CA GLN A 46 -3.10 -8.09 -5.68
C GLN A 46 -4.04 -7.73 -4.52
N ILE A 47 -4.35 -6.45 -4.33
CA ILE A 47 -5.29 -6.01 -3.30
C ILE A 47 -6.69 -6.56 -3.58
N GLU A 48 -7.15 -6.49 -4.83
CA GLU A 48 -8.46 -7.02 -5.20
C GLU A 48 -8.53 -8.55 -5.00
N ALA A 49 -7.47 -9.28 -5.39
CA ALA A 49 -7.40 -10.72 -5.20
C ALA A 49 -7.35 -11.16 -3.73
N ALA A 50 -6.80 -10.33 -2.84
CA ALA A 50 -6.80 -10.60 -1.40
C ALA A 50 -8.14 -10.25 -0.73
N ARG A 51 -8.98 -9.40 -1.37
CA ARG A 51 -10.28 -8.98 -0.83
C ARG A 51 -11.44 -9.89 -1.25
N ILE A 52 -11.32 -10.53 -2.41
CA ILE A 52 -12.30 -11.50 -2.94
C ILE A 52 -12.02 -12.86 -2.32
#